data_AF-A0A6V8DXP1-F1
#
_entry.id   AF-A0A6V8DXP1-F1
#
_cell.length_a   1.000
_cell.length_b   1.000
_cell.length_c   1.000
_cell.angle_alpha   90.00
_cell.angle_beta   90.00
_cell.angle_gamma   90.00
#
_symmetry.space_group_name_H-M   'P 1'
#
loop_
_entity.id
_entity.type
_entity.pdbx_description
1 polymer ?
#
loop_
_entity_poly.entity_id
_entity_poly.type
_entity_poly.pdbx_seq_one_letter_code
_entity_poly.pdbx_strand_id
1 'polypeptide(L)'
;QGEWRSGLRSVARRDERIQEIAAKQRVQIAYNQTAEETGVQFIDPTMIELAEKQKKRAKRTGTTGQMDLELGDIQHRPSIVLSFLGVTIFASVFFAYLSGSGILALLLMGGISFLFISLARLRADSLNLRLVDVLGVEIPIAIAMAGLVLVHLASRMTQGTVFLEEQYDLLTLLAALVAMGSFALVGRDDLGVRIPNVLDMVVGLLVIDRLFGVLAGGELPIPTLTNPLEFYDLAWTIPVFGNELLLVLAALLWDWVERERQKRGLQDHRGALGRISYALSILILSFGPAALLALTLMLLRGWEWKQPAVLMIGFIVLPLALNETVWWIEQEFSLTLFEVWMSSIAIGLIGLLAGGVATYTDQGLWISASLWVAQVLFIITGVLSPSLLLFVLLTLAMSTTSWVIGVLTLRRGWRIVGFLNLVLAWIVASVLIYQGMTSMAALALLLATATLLAIITYLTQSRDELLASQ
;
A
#
# COMPACT_ATOMS: atom_id res chain seq x y z
N GLN A 1 13.83 -3.94 39.55
CA GLN A 1 15.28 -3.62 39.50
C GLN A 1 15.89 -3.73 38.09
N GLY A 2 15.50 -4.70 37.25
CA GLY A 2 16.10 -4.89 35.90
C GLY A 2 15.91 -3.72 34.92
N GLU A 3 14.72 -3.12 34.85
CA GLU A 3 14.43 -2.00 33.93
C GLU A 3 15.12 -0.68 34.32
N TRP A 4 15.33 -0.47 35.62
CA TRP A 4 16.14 0.64 36.11
C TRP A 4 17.60 0.48 35.65
N ARG A 5 18.13 -0.75 35.71
CA ARG A 5 19.48 -1.06 35.20
C ARG A 5 19.58 -0.93 33.68
N SER A 6 18.55 -1.33 32.91
CA SER A 6 18.58 -1.15 31.45
C SER A 6 18.48 0.33 31.06
N GLY A 7 17.61 1.09 31.73
CA GLY A 7 17.50 2.55 31.55
C GLY A 7 18.81 3.27 31.86
N LEU A 8 19.43 2.98 33.01
CA LEU A 8 20.74 3.53 33.37
C LEU A 8 21.85 3.13 32.38
N ARG A 9 21.84 1.90 31.83
CA ARG A 9 22.78 1.50 30.78
C ARG A 9 22.59 2.29 29.50
N SER A 10 21.36 2.57 29.08
CA SER A 10 21.10 3.41 27.90
C SER A 10 21.51 4.86 28.13
N VAL A 11 21.29 5.40 29.33
CA VAL A 11 21.76 6.75 29.70
C VAL A 11 23.28 6.80 29.74
N ALA A 12 23.94 5.83 30.39
CA ALA A 12 25.41 5.76 30.45
C ALA A 12 26.05 5.68 29.05
N ARG A 13 25.49 4.88 28.13
CA ARG A 13 25.98 4.83 26.73
C ARG A 13 25.81 6.16 26.00
N ARG A 14 24.72 6.89 26.28
CA ARG A 14 24.50 8.22 25.68
C ARG A 14 25.53 9.20 26.19
N ASP A 15 25.72 9.24 27.50
CA ASP A 15 26.69 10.15 28.13
C ASP A 15 28.11 9.85 27.69
N GLU A 16 28.49 8.57 27.56
CA GLU A 16 29.79 8.13 27.04
C GLU A 16 30.02 8.62 25.59
N ARG A 17 29.02 8.51 24.71
CA ARG A 17 29.14 9.04 23.34
C ARG A 17 29.22 10.55 23.28
N ILE A 18 28.42 11.26 24.08
CA ILE A 18 28.49 12.72 24.16
C ILE A 18 29.91 13.14 24.58
N GLN A 19 30.50 12.44 25.53
CA GLN A 19 31.88 12.67 25.95
C GLN A 19 32.90 12.35 24.84
N GLU A 20 32.72 11.24 24.11
CA GLU A 20 33.58 10.88 22.99
C GLU A 20 33.54 11.93 21.85
N ILE A 21 32.35 12.41 21.50
CA ILE A 21 32.16 13.46 20.49
C ILE A 21 32.78 14.78 20.95
N ALA A 22 32.54 15.17 22.21
CA ALA A 22 33.15 16.36 22.79
C ALA A 22 34.68 16.26 22.84
N ALA A 23 35.24 15.07 23.12
CA ALA A 23 36.67 14.83 23.09
C ALA A 23 37.24 14.95 21.66
N LYS A 24 36.59 14.35 20.66
CA LYS A 24 36.99 14.47 19.24
C LYS A 24 36.97 15.92 18.76
N GLN A 25 35.92 16.67 19.09
CA GLN A 25 35.82 18.10 18.77
C GLN A 25 36.95 18.91 19.44
N ARG A 26 37.27 18.63 20.71
CA ARG A 26 38.38 19.31 21.42
C ARG A 26 39.74 19.02 20.79
N VAL A 27 40.02 17.76 20.44
CA VAL A 27 41.26 17.38 19.76
C VAL A 27 41.37 18.09 18.40
N GLN A 28 40.27 18.17 17.66
CA GLN A 28 40.26 18.84 16.36
C GLN A 28 40.45 20.36 16.47
N ILE A 29 39.86 21.01 17.48
CA ILE A 29 40.10 22.43 17.77
C ILE A 29 41.57 22.66 18.16
N ALA A 30 42.14 21.81 19.01
CA ALA A 30 43.54 21.93 19.42
C ALA A 30 44.53 21.74 18.25
N TYR A 31 44.27 20.78 17.37
CA TYR A 31 45.08 20.57 16.15
C TYR A 31 44.96 21.71 15.15
N ASN A 32 43.78 22.32 15.03
CA ASN A 32 43.58 23.45 14.12
C ASN A 32 44.18 24.75 14.67
N GLN A 33 44.28 24.91 15.99
CA GLN A 33 45.01 26.02 16.62
C GLN A 33 46.52 25.91 16.40
N THR A 34 47.10 24.70 16.45
CA THR A 34 48.53 24.51 16.14
C THR A 34 48.83 24.54 14.63
N ALA A 35 47.83 24.30 13.78
CA ALA A 35 47.97 24.33 12.33
C ALA A 35 47.90 25.74 11.69
N GLU A 36 47.55 26.79 12.45
CA GLU A 36 47.58 28.19 11.94
C GLU A 36 48.99 28.60 11.47
N GLU A 37 50.06 27.95 11.96
CA GLU A 37 51.44 28.17 11.52
C GLU A 37 51.84 27.39 10.26
N THR A 38 51.12 26.31 9.90
CA THR A 38 51.48 25.41 8.78
C THR A 38 50.49 25.40 7.62
N GLY A 39 49.32 26.02 7.78
CA GLY A 39 48.30 26.18 6.73
C GLY A 39 47.47 24.92 6.43
N VAL A 40 47.63 23.83 7.19
CA VAL A 40 46.92 22.55 6.95
C VAL A 40 45.88 22.31 8.04
N GLN A 41 44.62 22.61 7.77
CA GLN A 41 43.51 22.31 8.69
C GLN A 41 43.21 20.81 8.73
N PHE A 42 43.18 20.23 9.93
CA PHE A 42 42.75 18.85 10.12
C PHE A 42 41.22 18.80 10.12
N ILE A 43 40.67 18.19 9.07
CA ILE A 43 39.25 18.01 8.88
C ILE A 43 38.94 16.51 8.93
N ASP A 44 38.32 16.06 10.02
CA ASP A 44 37.79 14.70 10.10
C ASP A 44 36.62 14.54 9.10
N PRO A 45 36.78 13.72 8.05
CA PRO A 45 35.74 13.52 7.04
C PRO A 45 34.46 12.93 7.62
N THR A 46 34.56 12.17 8.72
CA THR A 46 33.40 11.54 9.37
C THR A 46 32.52 12.58 10.05
N MET A 47 33.10 13.60 10.68
CA MET A 47 32.35 14.69 11.32
C MET A 47 31.62 15.56 10.29
N ILE A 48 32.23 15.80 9.12
CA ILE A 48 31.58 16.50 8.01
C ILE A 48 30.43 15.67 7.44
N GLU A 49 30.66 14.38 7.20
CA GLU A 49 29.62 13.48 6.68
C GLU A 49 28.42 13.40 7.63
N LEU A 50 28.67 13.35 8.94
CA LEU A 50 27.64 13.38 9.98
C LEU A 50 26.92 14.72 10.01
N ALA A 51 27.63 15.85 9.94
CA ALA A 51 27.03 17.19 9.87
C ALA A 51 26.18 17.39 8.61
N GLU A 52 26.60 16.88 7.45
CA GLU A 52 25.80 16.91 6.23
C GLU A 52 24.56 16.02 6.33
N LYS A 53 24.70 14.81 6.88
CA LYS A 53 23.56 13.93 7.17
C LYS A 53 22.59 14.61 8.15
N GLN A 54 23.10 15.35 9.14
CA GLN A 54 22.30 16.10 10.10
C GLN A 54 21.58 17.25 9.42
N LYS A 55 22.27 18.03 8.59
CA LYS A 55 21.66 19.12 7.80
C LYS A 55 20.59 18.59 6.84
N LYS A 56 20.81 17.42 6.23
CA LYS A 56 19.80 16.74 5.40
C LYS A 56 18.61 16.25 6.22
N ARG A 57 18.80 15.71 7.43
CA ARG A 57 17.70 15.31 8.34
C ARG A 57 16.95 16.49 8.95
N ALA A 58 17.64 17.53 9.41
CA ALA A 58 17.04 18.74 9.95
C ALA A 58 16.15 19.48 8.93
N LYS A 59 16.43 19.32 7.63
CA LYS A 59 15.55 19.78 6.54
C LYS A 59 14.35 18.84 6.26
N ARG A 60 14.41 17.58 6.69
CA ARG A 60 13.39 16.52 6.46
C ARG A 60 12.46 16.29 7.65
N THR A 61 12.94 16.63 8.85
CA THR A 61 12.36 16.31 10.14
C THR A 61 12.55 17.56 10.98
N GLY A 62 11.47 18.19 11.47
CA GLY A 62 11.56 19.36 12.35
C GLY A 62 12.59 19.10 13.44
N THR A 63 13.43 20.10 13.71
CA THR A 63 14.68 20.06 14.48
C THR A 63 14.69 19.08 15.65
N THR A 64 15.05 17.83 15.38
CA THR A 64 15.34 16.86 16.42
C THR A 64 16.79 17.05 16.83
N GLY A 65 17.06 17.91 17.83
CA GLY A 65 18.30 18.00 18.61
C GLY A 65 19.65 18.20 17.88
N GLN A 66 20.61 18.86 18.54
CA GLN A 66 21.95 19.12 17.96
C GLN A 66 22.79 17.85 17.64
N MET A 67 22.39 16.64 18.09
CA MET A 67 23.17 15.38 17.96
C MET A 67 22.32 14.13 17.60
N ASP A 68 21.19 14.29 16.92
CA ASP A 68 20.23 13.19 16.65
C ASP A 68 20.74 12.07 15.72
N LEU A 69 21.78 12.33 14.92
CA LEU A 69 22.43 11.28 14.12
C LEU A 69 23.46 10.45 14.90
N GLU A 70 24.05 11.01 15.95
CA GLU A 70 25.12 10.37 16.73
C GLU A 70 24.56 9.60 17.94
N LEU A 71 23.37 10.02 18.41
CA LEU A 71 22.68 9.46 19.58
C LEU A 71 21.34 8.78 19.23
N GLY A 72 20.88 8.86 17.99
CA GLY A 72 19.54 8.41 17.59
C GLY A 72 19.30 6.89 17.62
N ASP A 73 20.37 6.10 17.70
CA ASP A 73 20.33 4.64 17.90
C ASP A 73 20.18 4.23 19.37
N ILE A 74 20.38 5.15 20.32
CA ILE A 74 20.19 4.88 21.74
C ILE A 74 18.72 5.06 22.09
N GLN A 75 17.98 3.96 21.97
CA GLN A 75 16.55 3.90 22.25
C GLN A 75 16.28 3.09 23.52
N HIS A 76 15.25 3.51 24.25
CA HIS A 76 14.77 2.80 25.43
C HIS A 76 13.78 1.70 25.02
N ARG A 77 14.02 0.47 25.52
CA ARG A 77 13.11 -0.67 25.38
C ARG A 77 12.39 -0.90 26.72
N PRO A 78 11.12 -0.49 26.88
CA PRO A 78 10.41 -0.60 28.16
C PRO A 78 9.90 -2.04 28.39
N SER A 79 10.82 -2.98 28.63
CA SER A 79 10.51 -4.42 28.63
C SER A 79 9.42 -4.82 29.63
N ILE A 80 9.34 -4.16 30.79
CA ILE A 80 8.30 -4.46 31.81
C ILE A 80 6.92 -4.10 31.28
N VAL A 81 6.78 -2.91 30.68
CA VAL A 81 5.52 -2.48 30.07
C VAL A 81 5.11 -3.43 28.95
N LEU A 82 6.06 -3.88 28.12
CA LEU A 82 5.80 -4.84 27.06
C LEU A 82 5.31 -6.19 27.59
N SER A 83 5.87 -6.67 28.70
CA SER A 83 5.41 -7.91 29.34
C SER A 83 3.99 -7.78 29.89
N PHE A 84 3.67 -6.67 30.58
CA PHE A 84 2.31 -6.43 31.06
C PHE A 84 1.31 -6.35 29.91
N LEU A 85 1.67 -5.63 28.84
CA LEU A 85 0.84 -5.50 27.66
C LEU A 85 0.60 -6.87 26.99
N GLY A 86 1.62 -7.73 26.91
CA GLY A 86 1.48 -9.10 26.42
C GLY A 86 0.51 -9.95 27.25
N VAL A 87 0.57 -9.85 28.58
CA VAL A 87 -0.37 -10.55 29.48
C VAL A 87 -1.79 -10.01 29.31
N THR A 88 -1.96 -8.68 29.21
CA THR A 88 -3.27 -8.06 28.98
C THR A 88 -3.88 -8.49 27.65
N ILE A 89 -3.09 -8.54 26.58
CA ILE A 89 -3.54 -9.04 25.26
C ILE A 89 -4.02 -10.47 25.41
N PHE A 90 -3.19 -11.35 25.97
CA PHE A 90 -3.53 -12.77 26.10
C PHE A 90 -4.81 -12.99 26.92
N ALA A 91 -4.92 -12.32 28.06
CA ALA A 91 -6.10 -12.40 28.91
C ALA A 91 -7.36 -11.88 28.18
N SER A 92 -7.24 -10.78 27.43
CA SER A 92 -8.37 -10.18 26.70
C SER A 92 -8.81 -11.03 25.52
N VAL A 93 -7.85 -11.63 24.79
CA VAL A 93 -8.11 -12.59 23.71
C VAL A 93 -8.85 -13.81 24.24
N PHE A 94 -8.36 -14.39 25.33
CA PHE A 94 -8.98 -15.55 25.95
C PHE A 94 -10.39 -15.25 26.47
N PHE A 95 -10.58 -14.09 27.09
CA PHE A 95 -11.87 -13.63 27.55
C PHE A 95 -12.85 -13.38 26.39
N ALA A 96 -12.42 -12.71 25.32
CA ALA A 96 -13.22 -12.47 24.12
C ALA A 96 -13.68 -13.79 23.48
N TYR A 97 -12.76 -14.74 23.33
CA TYR A 97 -13.03 -16.04 22.73
C TYR A 97 -14.03 -16.87 23.55
N LEU A 98 -13.94 -16.88 24.88
CA LEU A 98 -14.82 -17.68 25.73
C LEU A 98 -16.19 -17.04 25.98
N SER A 99 -16.23 -15.72 26.17
CA SER A 99 -17.46 -15.03 26.55
C SER A 99 -18.31 -14.55 25.38
N GLY A 100 -17.72 -14.43 24.18
CA GLY A 100 -18.34 -13.76 23.04
C GLY A 100 -18.48 -12.24 23.19
N SER A 101 -18.04 -11.65 24.31
CA SER A 101 -18.21 -10.23 24.61
C SER A 101 -17.07 -9.37 24.02
N GLY A 102 -17.02 -9.29 22.69
CA GLY A 102 -15.96 -8.58 21.95
C GLY A 102 -15.82 -7.10 22.33
N ILE A 103 -16.93 -6.38 22.44
CA ILE A 103 -16.96 -4.95 22.79
C ILE A 103 -16.26 -4.71 24.13
N LEU A 104 -16.65 -5.46 25.17
CA LEU A 104 -16.12 -5.29 26.52
C LEU A 104 -14.63 -5.66 26.57
N ALA A 105 -14.24 -6.74 25.90
CA ALA A 105 -12.84 -7.14 25.80
C ALA A 105 -11.97 -6.06 25.12
N LEU A 106 -12.45 -5.48 24.02
CA LEU A 106 -11.77 -4.41 23.29
C LEU A 106 -11.64 -3.14 24.13
N LEU A 107 -12.71 -2.72 24.82
CA LEU A 107 -12.68 -1.53 25.68
C LEU A 107 -11.70 -1.69 26.85
N LEU A 108 -11.72 -2.83 27.53
CA LEU A 108 -10.79 -3.10 28.64
C LEU A 108 -9.34 -3.17 28.15
N MET A 109 -9.10 -3.88 27.05
CA MET A 109 -7.78 -3.99 26.44
C MET A 109 -7.25 -2.61 26.03
N GLY A 110 -8.06 -1.80 25.33
CA GLY A 110 -7.71 -0.46 24.88
C GLY A 110 -7.42 0.47 26.06
N GLY A 111 -8.31 0.48 27.07
CA GLY A 111 -8.15 1.32 28.26
C GLY A 111 -6.90 0.98 29.08
N ILE A 112 -6.67 -0.31 29.36
CA ILE A 112 -5.49 -0.76 30.12
C ILE A 112 -4.20 -0.49 29.32
N SER A 113 -4.21 -0.73 28.01
CA SER A 113 -3.07 -0.45 27.15
C SER A 113 -2.71 1.03 27.14
N PHE A 114 -3.70 1.92 27.10
CA PHE A 114 -3.47 3.36 27.13
C PHE A 114 -2.71 3.80 28.39
N LEU A 115 -3.07 3.25 29.57
CA LEU A 115 -2.37 3.52 30.82
C LEU A 115 -0.91 3.07 30.77
N PHE A 116 -0.67 1.84 30.30
CA PHE A 116 0.67 1.28 30.19
C PHE A 116 1.56 2.03 29.19
N ILE A 117 1.02 2.41 28.04
CA ILE A 117 1.74 3.20 27.03
C ILE A 117 2.07 4.59 27.61
N SER A 118 1.13 5.23 28.30
CA SER A 118 1.34 6.53 28.95
C SER A 118 2.47 6.47 29.97
N LEU A 119 2.50 5.42 30.81
CA LEU A 119 3.60 5.18 31.75
C LEU A 119 4.94 4.95 31.05
N ALA A 120 4.95 4.21 29.94
CA ALA A 120 6.18 4.01 29.15
C ALA A 120 6.72 5.31 28.58
N ARG A 121 5.84 6.19 28.07
CA ARG A 121 6.25 7.48 27.50
C ARG A 121 6.77 8.43 28.59
N LEU A 122 6.05 8.56 29.71
CA LEU A 122 6.50 9.37 30.86
C LEU A 122 7.89 8.94 31.36
N ARG A 123 8.17 7.63 31.34
CA ARG A 123 9.47 7.09 31.73
C ARG A 123 10.56 7.33 30.69
N ALA A 124 10.24 7.22 29.41
CA ALA A 124 11.19 7.52 28.35
C ALA A 124 11.59 9.01 28.38
N ASP A 125 10.61 9.88 28.59
CA ASP A 125 10.80 11.33 28.72
C ASP A 125 11.63 11.70 29.95
N SER A 126 11.40 11.06 31.10
CA SER A 126 12.22 11.30 32.31
C SER A 126 13.69 10.88 32.15
N LEU A 127 13.97 9.96 31.22
CA LEU A 127 15.31 9.55 30.84
C LEU A 127 15.86 10.36 29.65
N ASN A 128 15.10 11.32 29.10
CA ASN A 128 15.39 12.04 27.86
C ASN A 128 15.75 11.08 26.69
N LEU A 129 15.14 9.89 26.65
CA LEU A 129 15.37 8.87 25.62
C LEU A 129 14.10 8.66 24.80
N ARG A 130 14.26 8.25 23.54
CA ARG A 130 13.13 7.84 22.70
C ARG A 130 12.80 6.38 22.91
N LEU A 131 11.52 6.05 22.81
CA LEU A 131 11.08 4.67 22.65
C LEU A 131 11.55 4.12 21.30
N VAL A 132 11.72 2.81 21.22
CA VAL A 132 11.95 2.14 19.94
C VAL A 132 10.71 2.26 19.07
N ASP A 133 10.91 2.55 17.79
CA ASP A 133 9.85 2.64 16.79
C ASP A 133 9.83 1.37 15.91
N VAL A 134 8.63 0.87 15.59
CA VAL A 134 8.36 -0.15 14.57
C VAL A 134 7.46 0.49 13.52
N LEU A 135 7.90 0.47 12.26
CA LEU A 135 7.19 1.11 11.15
C LEU A 135 6.86 2.60 11.41
N GLY A 136 7.66 3.31 12.22
CA GLY A 136 7.45 4.72 12.57
C GLY A 136 6.44 4.99 13.71
N VAL A 137 5.93 3.94 14.34
CA VAL A 137 5.07 3.98 15.53
C VAL A 137 5.83 3.41 16.72
N GLU A 138 5.67 3.99 17.91
CA GLU A 138 6.33 3.51 19.13
C GLU A 138 5.94 2.05 19.43
N ILE A 139 6.91 1.18 19.77
CA ILE A 139 6.67 -0.26 20.00
C ILE A 139 5.50 -0.56 20.94
N PRO A 140 5.35 0.10 22.11
CA PRO A 140 4.23 -0.19 23.01
C PRO A 140 2.87 0.06 22.35
N ILE A 141 2.75 1.12 21.55
CA ILE A 141 1.53 1.44 20.79
C ILE A 141 1.32 0.41 19.69
N ALA A 142 2.38 0.09 18.96
CA ALA A 142 2.33 -0.87 17.86
C ALA A 142 1.82 -2.25 18.33
N ILE A 143 2.33 -2.74 19.45
CA ILE A 143 1.89 -4.02 20.03
C ILE A 143 0.46 -3.91 20.58
N ALA A 144 0.07 -2.79 21.17
CA ALA A 144 -1.30 -2.59 21.64
C ALA A 144 -2.31 -2.63 20.48
N MET A 145 -2.01 -1.94 19.38
CA MET A 145 -2.85 -1.94 18.18
C MET A 145 -2.97 -3.34 17.57
N ALA A 146 -1.85 -4.08 17.48
CA ALA A 146 -1.89 -5.48 17.03
C ALA A 146 -2.69 -6.37 17.99
N GLY A 147 -2.57 -6.12 19.30
CA GLY A 147 -3.35 -6.79 20.33
C GLY A 147 -4.86 -6.56 20.21
N LEU A 148 -5.28 -5.32 19.87
CA LEU A 148 -6.70 -5.01 19.63
C LEU A 148 -7.28 -5.83 18.47
N VAL A 149 -6.52 -5.98 17.37
CA VAL A 149 -6.92 -6.86 16.25
C VAL A 149 -7.06 -8.30 16.70
N LEU A 150 -6.09 -8.83 17.46
CA LEU A 150 -6.19 -10.20 17.97
C LEU A 150 -7.42 -10.41 18.87
N VAL A 151 -7.78 -9.42 19.68
CA VAL A 151 -8.99 -9.47 20.52
C VAL A 151 -10.25 -9.47 19.67
N HIS A 152 -10.32 -8.65 18.62
CA HIS A 152 -11.46 -8.63 17.70
C HIS A 152 -11.59 -9.94 16.90
N LEU A 153 -10.48 -10.47 16.38
CA LEU A 153 -10.46 -11.79 15.74
C LEU A 153 -10.98 -12.88 16.70
N ALA A 154 -10.52 -12.85 17.95
CA ALA A 154 -10.95 -13.81 18.95
C ALA A 154 -12.44 -13.69 19.30
N SER A 155 -13.02 -12.48 19.32
CA SER A 155 -14.45 -12.30 19.52
C SER A 155 -15.27 -12.81 18.35
N ARG A 156 -14.78 -12.66 17.11
CA ARG A 156 -15.46 -13.17 15.91
C ARG A 156 -15.35 -14.69 15.73
N MET A 157 -14.32 -15.29 16.33
CA MET A 157 -14.11 -16.75 16.34
C MET A 157 -14.65 -17.44 17.60
N THR A 158 -15.41 -16.73 18.42
CA THR A 158 -15.88 -17.21 19.73
C THR A 158 -16.74 -18.48 19.64
N GLN A 159 -16.87 -19.18 20.77
CA GLN A 159 -17.86 -20.25 20.98
C GLN A 159 -19.27 -19.71 21.27
N GLY A 160 -19.41 -18.39 21.51
CA GLY A 160 -20.71 -17.72 21.67
C GLY A 160 -21.44 -17.53 20.33
N THR A 161 -22.68 -17.04 20.41
CA THR A 161 -23.44 -16.64 19.21
C THR A 161 -22.94 -15.27 18.73
N VAL A 162 -22.41 -15.21 17.52
CA VAL A 162 -22.08 -13.97 16.81
C VAL A 162 -23.03 -13.89 15.62
N PHE A 163 -23.52 -12.69 15.33
CA PHE A 163 -24.36 -12.43 14.18
C PHE A 163 -23.71 -11.37 13.30
N LEU A 164 -23.80 -11.58 11.99
CA LEU A 164 -23.30 -10.64 10.99
C LEU A 164 -23.92 -9.24 11.14
N GLU A 165 -25.19 -9.13 11.53
CA GLU A 165 -25.88 -7.86 11.75
C GLU A 165 -25.30 -7.04 12.93
N GLU A 166 -24.67 -7.71 13.91
CA GLU A 166 -24.10 -7.05 15.09
C GLU A 166 -22.60 -6.75 14.91
N GLN A 167 -22.28 -5.52 14.49
CA GLN A 167 -20.91 -5.10 14.14
C GLN A 167 -20.31 -4.05 15.10
N TYR A 168 -20.84 -3.88 16.30
CA TYR A 168 -20.37 -2.85 17.24
C TYR A 168 -18.93 -3.05 17.76
N ASP A 169 -18.48 -4.29 17.85
CA ASP A 169 -17.08 -4.65 18.12
C ASP A 169 -16.13 -4.20 17.00
N LEU A 170 -16.55 -4.24 15.72
CA LEU A 170 -15.78 -3.63 14.62
C LEU A 170 -15.66 -2.12 14.84
N LEU A 171 -16.77 -1.42 15.14
CA LEU A 171 -16.72 0.02 15.43
C LEU A 171 -15.80 0.34 16.62
N THR A 172 -15.84 -0.51 17.65
CA THR A 172 -14.97 -0.37 18.84
C THR A 172 -13.50 -0.56 18.47
N LEU A 173 -13.18 -1.54 17.62
CA LEU A 173 -11.84 -1.74 17.08
C LEU A 173 -11.37 -0.51 16.29
N LEU A 174 -12.20 -0.01 15.36
CA LEU A 174 -11.89 1.18 14.55
C LEU A 174 -11.60 2.39 15.45
N ALA A 175 -12.47 2.67 16.41
CA ALA A 175 -12.31 3.78 17.35
C ALA A 175 -11.04 3.62 18.20
N ALA A 176 -10.75 2.41 18.68
CA ALA A 176 -9.56 2.14 19.48
C ALA A 176 -8.26 2.28 18.66
N LEU A 177 -8.23 1.81 17.41
CA LEU A 177 -7.08 1.98 16.52
C LEU A 177 -6.85 3.45 16.16
N VAL A 178 -7.90 4.21 15.88
CA VAL A 178 -7.79 5.66 15.63
C VAL A 178 -7.32 6.40 16.88
N ALA A 179 -7.82 6.06 18.06
CA ALA A 179 -7.40 6.67 19.32
C ALA A 179 -5.91 6.41 19.59
N MET A 180 -5.47 5.16 19.46
CA MET A 180 -4.07 4.78 19.64
C MET A 180 -3.15 5.41 18.58
N GLY A 181 -3.58 5.42 17.32
CA GLY A 181 -2.86 6.06 16.24
C GLY A 181 -2.72 7.57 16.44
N SER A 182 -3.79 8.24 16.88
CA SER A 182 -3.77 9.66 17.23
C SER A 182 -2.80 9.92 18.38
N PHE A 183 -2.83 9.08 19.43
CA PHE A 183 -1.91 9.18 20.56
C PHE A 183 -0.43 8.99 20.16
N ALA A 184 -0.15 8.20 19.12
CA ALA A 184 1.20 8.06 18.56
C ALA A 184 1.74 9.35 17.93
N LEU A 185 0.85 10.26 17.50
CA LEU A 185 1.21 11.53 16.86
C LEU A 185 1.36 12.69 17.86
N VAL A 186 0.75 12.59 19.05
CA VAL A 186 0.78 13.65 20.05
C VAL A 186 2.21 13.90 20.55
N GLY A 187 2.64 15.17 20.52
CA GLY A 187 3.95 15.59 21.02
C GLY A 187 5.13 15.27 20.10
N ARG A 188 4.89 15.03 18.80
CA ARG A 188 5.92 14.69 17.81
C ARG A 188 6.12 15.81 16.79
N ASP A 189 7.39 16.15 16.53
CA ASP A 189 7.79 17.22 15.59
C ASP A 189 7.90 16.74 14.13
N ASP A 190 7.89 15.42 13.90
CA ASP A 190 8.11 14.75 12.62
C ASP A 190 6.83 14.22 11.98
N LEU A 191 5.76 15.00 12.06
CA LEU A 191 4.41 14.64 11.59
C LEU A 191 4.38 14.22 10.11
N GLY A 192 5.20 14.83 9.25
CA GLY A 192 5.24 14.53 7.82
C GLY A 192 5.73 13.12 7.46
N VAL A 193 6.40 12.43 8.39
CA VAL A 193 6.79 11.01 8.22
C VAL A 193 5.92 10.10 9.10
N ARG A 194 5.51 10.57 10.29
CA ARG A 194 4.72 9.76 11.22
C ARG A 194 3.26 9.58 10.82
N ILE A 195 2.60 10.59 10.26
CA ILE A 195 1.18 10.49 9.89
C ILE A 195 0.97 9.33 8.90
N PRO A 196 1.68 9.24 7.76
CA PRO A 196 1.50 8.12 6.84
C PRO A 196 1.81 6.76 7.48
N ASN A 197 2.79 6.72 8.38
CA ASN A 197 3.20 5.48 9.06
C ASN A 197 2.14 4.98 10.05
N VAL A 198 1.51 5.89 10.79
CA VAL A 198 0.35 5.57 11.63
C VAL A 198 -0.83 5.11 10.76
N LEU A 199 -1.09 5.78 9.64
CA LEU A 199 -2.16 5.39 8.72
C LEU A 199 -1.92 4.00 8.12
N ASP A 200 -0.69 3.67 7.71
CA ASP A 200 -0.33 2.31 7.26
C ASP A 200 -0.59 1.28 8.34
N MET A 201 -0.27 1.61 9.59
CA MET A 201 -0.47 0.70 10.69
C MET A 201 -1.95 0.48 10.97
N VAL A 202 -2.77 1.54 10.98
CA VAL A 202 -4.23 1.43 11.16
C VAL A 202 -4.85 0.61 10.03
N VAL A 203 -4.64 1.02 8.77
CA VAL A 203 -5.25 0.37 7.61
C VAL A 203 -4.69 -1.04 7.42
N GLY A 204 -3.38 -1.23 7.55
CA GLY A 204 -2.74 -2.54 7.42
C GLY A 204 -3.17 -3.53 8.49
N LEU A 205 -3.40 -3.09 9.72
CA LEU A 205 -3.95 -3.94 10.78
C LEU A 205 -5.41 -4.32 10.51
N LEU A 206 -6.21 -3.43 9.93
CA LEU A 206 -7.57 -3.77 9.48
C LEU A 206 -7.56 -4.77 8.32
N VAL A 207 -6.60 -4.68 7.39
CA VAL A 207 -6.42 -5.70 6.35
C VAL A 207 -6.09 -7.06 6.97
N ILE A 208 -5.20 -7.09 7.95
CA ILE A 208 -4.85 -8.32 8.68
C ILE A 208 -6.11 -8.88 9.38
N ASP A 209 -6.84 -8.05 10.11
CA ASP A 209 -8.11 -8.43 10.75
C ASP A 209 -9.08 -9.07 9.75
N ARG A 210 -9.27 -8.43 8.59
CA ARG A 210 -10.16 -8.94 7.55
C ARG A 210 -9.69 -10.28 7.00
N LEU A 211 -8.42 -10.37 6.59
CA LEU A 211 -7.89 -11.59 5.96
C LEU A 211 -7.95 -12.78 6.91
N PHE A 212 -7.54 -12.61 8.17
CA PHE A 212 -7.57 -13.68 9.15
C PHE A 212 -8.99 -14.04 9.57
N GLY A 213 -9.88 -13.05 9.73
CA GLY A 213 -11.25 -13.33 10.10
C GLY A 213 -12.01 -14.09 9.01
N VAL A 214 -11.79 -13.76 7.72
CA VAL A 214 -12.35 -14.53 6.59
C VAL A 214 -11.78 -15.95 6.56
N LEU A 215 -10.46 -16.13 6.70
CA LEU A 215 -9.82 -17.45 6.70
C LEU A 215 -10.25 -18.33 7.88
N ALA A 216 -10.54 -17.71 9.01
CA ALA A 216 -11.02 -18.38 10.22
C ALA A 216 -12.52 -18.73 10.17
N GLY A 217 -13.26 -18.27 9.16
CA GLY A 217 -14.71 -18.43 9.07
C GLY A 217 -15.50 -17.57 10.05
N GLY A 218 -14.92 -16.47 10.52
CA GLY A 218 -15.63 -15.50 11.38
C GLY A 218 -16.66 -14.70 10.59
N GLU A 219 -17.73 -14.28 11.26
CA GLU A 219 -18.80 -13.47 10.66
C GLU A 219 -18.37 -12.01 10.51
N LEU A 220 -17.74 -11.71 9.37
CA LEU A 220 -17.28 -10.37 9.00
C LEU A 220 -17.86 -9.95 7.65
N PRO A 221 -18.23 -8.67 7.47
CA PRO A 221 -18.82 -8.18 6.22
C PRO A 221 -17.77 -8.16 5.11
N ILE A 222 -17.88 -9.05 4.12
CA ILE A 222 -16.91 -9.14 3.02
C ILE A 222 -17.27 -8.08 1.97
N PRO A 223 -16.43 -7.07 1.69
CA PRO A 223 -16.87 -5.93 0.89
C PRO A 223 -17.34 -6.25 -0.53
N THR A 224 -16.87 -7.35 -1.12
CA THR A 224 -17.27 -7.81 -2.46
C THR A 224 -18.55 -8.65 -2.48
N LEU A 225 -19.08 -9.04 -1.32
CA LEU A 225 -20.20 -9.98 -1.19
C LEU A 225 -21.32 -9.49 -0.27
N THR A 226 -21.14 -8.33 0.35
CA THR A 226 -22.02 -7.81 1.40
C THR A 226 -22.59 -6.47 0.97
N ASN A 227 -23.92 -6.34 0.99
CA ASN A 227 -24.57 -5.07 0.69
C ASN A 227 -24.48 -4.18 1.95
N PRO A 228 -23.83 -3.00 1.89
CA PRO A 228 -23.73 -2.12 3.05
C PRO A 228 -25.11 -1.63 3.56
N LEU A 229 -26.16 -1.72 2.74
CA LEU A 229 -27.54 -1.35 3.07
C LEU A 229 -28.43 -2.56 3.41
N GLU A 230 -27.86 -3.76 3.56
CA GLU A 230 -28.62 -5.00 3.78
C GLU A 230 -29.48 -4.95 5.06
N PHE A 231 -28.93 -4.43 6.15
CA PHE A 231 -29.62 -4.31 7.43
C PHE A 231 -29.86 -2.85 7.81
N TYR A 232 -31.09 -2.54 8.26
CA TYR A 232 -31.47 -1.21 8.71
C TYR A 232 -31.08 -0.92 10.16
N ASP A 233 -30.62 -1.94 10.90
CA ASP A 233 -30.23 -1.80 12.29
C ASP A 233 -28.97 -0.93 12.43
N LEU A 234 -28.95 -0.12 13.50
CA LEU A 234 -27.81 0.74 13.82
C LEU A 234 -26.55 -0.07 14.14
N ALA A 235 -26.73 -1.31 14.61
CA ALA A 235 -25.65 -2.27 14.88
C ALA A 235 -24.87 -2.66 13.62
N TRP A 236 -25.49 -2.51 12.44
CA TRP A 236 -24.87 -2.75 11.14
C TRP A 236 -24.46 -1.44 10.45
N THR A 237 -25.40 -0.50 10.35
CA THR A 237 -25.25 0.71 9.55
C THR A 237 -24.07 1.56 10.07
N ILE A 238 -23.99 1.79 11.39
CA ILE A 238 -22.95 2.67 11.94
C ILE A 238 -21.54 2.08 11.75
N PRO A 239 -21.27 0.80 12.07
CA PRO A 239 -19.94 0.23 11.87
C PRO A 239 -19.52 0.15 10.39
N VAL A 240 -20.43 -0.24 9.49
CA VAL A 240 -20.14 -0.38 8.05
C VAL A 240 -19.81 0.97 7.42
N PHE A 241 -20.66 1.98 7.61
CA PHE A 241 -20.38 3.34 7.12
C PHE A 241 -19.23 4.00 7.88
N GLY A 242 -19.03 3.67 9.16
CA GLY A 242 -17.89 4.12 9.96
C GLY A 242 -16.55 3.63 9.40
N ASN A 243 -16.48 2.37 8.95
CA ASN A 243 -15.33 1.83 8.25
C ASN A 243 -15.07 2.60 6.94
N GLU A 244 -16.11 2.79 6.13
CA GLU A 244 -15.97 3.50 4.85
C GLU A 244 -15.50 4.96 5.05
N LEU A 245 -16.08 5.66 6.02
CA LEU A 245 -15.67 7.02 6.39
C LEU A 245 -14.21 7.07 6.87
N LEU A 246 -13.79 6.11 7.70
CA LEU A 246 -12.41 6.02 8.15
C LEU A 246 -11.45 5.83 6.97
N LEU A 247 -11.79 4.96 6.02
CA LEU A 247 -10.97 4.71 4.83
C LEU A 247 -10.87 5.94 3.92
N VAL A 248 -11.98 6.68 3.74
CA VAL A 248 -11.97 7.96 3.02
C VAL A 248 -11.04 8.96 3.69
N LEU A 249 -11.15 9.15 5.00
CA LEU A 249 -10.29 10.07 5.74
C LEU A 249 -8.82 9.62 5.69
N ALA A 250 -8.56 8.32 5.78
CA ALA A 250 -7.23 7.75 5.68
C ALA A 250 -6.61 8.04 4.29
N ALA A 251 -7.35 7.80 3.20
CA ALA A 251 -6.91 8.12 1.83
C ALA A 251 -6.57 9.61 1.67
N LEU A 252 -7.44 10.49 2.15
CA LEU A 252 -7.26 11.95 2.03
C LEU A 252 -6.08 12.46 2.87
N LEU A 253 -5.93 11.99 4.12
CA LEU A 253 -4.81 12.37 4.97
C LEU A 253 -3.48 11.87 4.40
N TRP A 254 -3.47 10.64 3.89
CA TRP A 254 -2.29 10.06 3.27
C TRP A 254 -1.85 10.87 2.04
N ASP A 255 -2.78 11.20 1.14
CA ASP A 255 -2.51 12.04 -0.03
C ASP A 255 -2.08 13.46 0.35
N TRP A 256 -2.73 14.04 1.36
CA TRP A 256 -2.40 15.39 1.84
C TRP A 256 -0.95 15.49 2.32
N VAL A 257 -0.47 14.50 3.10
CA VAL A 257 0.93 14.48 3.55
C VAL A 257 1.87 14.38 2.35
N GLU A 258 1.57 13.50 1.39
CA GLU A 258 2.43 13.30 0.23
C GLU A 258 2.50 14.54 -0.66
N ARG A 259 1.36 15.22 -0.86
CA ARG A 259 1.28 16.50 -1.57
C ARG A 259 2.08 17.58 -0.88
N GLU A 260 2.01 17.67 0.45
CA GLU A 260 2.76 18.67 1.22
C GLU A 260 4.27 18.41 1.16
N ARG A 261 4.70 17.14 1.14
CA ARG A 261 6.10 16.77 0.94
C ARG A 261 6.61 17.18 -0.44
N GLN A 262 5.79 16.97 -1.48
CA GLN A 262 6.13 17.36 -2.85
C GLN A 262 6.22 18.88 -3.01
N LYS A 263 5.28 19.65 -2.44
CA LYS A 263 5.33 21.13 -2.45
C LYS A 263 6.62 21.68 -1.83
N ARG A 264 7.15 20.97 -0.83
CA ARG A 264 8.40 21.32 -0.15
C ARG A 264 9.65 20.79 -0.86
N GLY A 265 9.50 20.15 -2.03
CA GLY A 265 10.61 19.60 -2.81
C GLY A 265 11.34 18.45 -2.10
N LEU A 266 10.66 17.74 -1.19
CA LEU A 266 11.24 16.60 -0.50
C LEU A 266 11.30 15.38 -1.42
N GLN A 267 12.28 14.51 -1.23
CA GLN A 267 12.40 13.27 -2.00
C GLN A 267 11.25 12.31 -1.69
N ASP A 268 10.88 11.48 -2.67
CA ASP A 268 9.94 10.39 -2.46
C ASP A 268 10.47 9.44 -1.37
N HIS A 269 9.66 9.20 -0.34
CA HIS A 269 10.04 8.34 0.79
C HIS A 269 9.50 6.91 0.63
N ARG A 270 8.39 6.75 -0.11
CA ARG A 270 7.62 5.49 -0.14
C ARG A 270 7.79 4.71 -1.42
N GLY A 271 8.14 5.40 -2.51
CA GLY A 271 8.27 4.77 -3.81
C GLY A 271 6.94 4.24 -4.36
N ALA A 272 7.02 3.60 -5.51
CA ALA A 272 5.86 3.02 -6.17
C ALA A 272 5.17 1.94 -5.32
N LEU A 273 5.95 1.08 -4.66
CA LEU A 273 5.42 -0.04 -3.89
C LEU A 273 4.56 0.43 -2.71
N GLY A 274 5.00 1.45 -1.96
CA GLY A 274 4.24 1.98 -0.82
C GLY A 274 2.90 2.61 -1.22
N ARG A 275 2.84 3.26 -2.39
CA ARG A 275 1.58 3.80 -2.97
C ARG A 275 0.62 2.68 -3.34
N ILE A 276 1.14 1.68 -4.05
CA ILE A 276 0.37 0.52 -4.48
C ILE A 276 -0.17 -0.26 -3.28
N SER A 277 0.70 -0.59 -2.31
CA SER A 277 0.29 -1.38 -1.13
C SER A 277 -0.79 -0.69 -0.31
N TYR A 278 -0.67 0.63 -0.14
CA TYR A 278 -1.65 1.41 0.64
C TYR A 278 -3.01 1.48 -0.07
N ALA A 279 -3.04 1.79 -1.37
CA ALA A 279 -4.28 1.82 -2.13
C ALA A 279 -4.96 0.44 -2.20
N LEU A 280 -4.19 -0.64 -2.38
CA LEU A 280 -4.71 -2.01 -2.36
C LEU A 280 -5.24 -2.41 -0.99
N SER A 281 -4.65 -1.89 0.09
CA SER A 281 -5.15 -2.14 1.45
C SER A 281 -6.51 -1.48 1.67
N ILE A 282 -6.72 -0.28 1.14
CA ILE A 282 -8.04 0.38 1.17
C ILE A 282 -9.06 -0.37 0.32
N LEU A 283 -8.66 -0.82 -0.87
CA LEU A 283 -9.51 -1.63 -1.76
C LEU A 283 -10.06 -2.87 -1.04
N ILE A 284 -9.20 -3.66 -0.40
CA ILE A 284 -9.59 -4.90 0.29
C ILE A 284 -10.61 -4.64 1.42
N LEU A 285 -10.67 -3.42 1.95
CA LEU A 285 -11.49 -3.05 3.10
C LEU A 285 -12.76 -2.27 2.77
N SER A 286 -12.83 -1.65 1.60
CA SER A 286 -13.87 -0.69 1.21
C SER A 286 -15.02 -1.36 0.49
N PHE A 287 -16.23 -0.82 0.66
CA PHE A 287 -17.42 -1.22 -0.09
C PHE A 287 -17.54 -0.47 -1.44
N GLY A 288 -16.46 0.14 -1.92
CA GLY A 288 -16.36 0.77 -3.24
C GLY A 288 -15.95 2.25 -3.22
N PRO A 289 -16.72 3.17 -2.59
CA PRO A 289 -16.43 4.62 -2.66
C PRO A 289 -15.02 5.03 -2.20
N ALA A 290 -14.55 4.50 -1.08
CA ALA A 290 -13.22 4.77 -0.55
C ALA A 290 -12.13 4.14 -1.41
N ALA A 291 -12.36 2.94 -1.97
CA ALA A 291 -11.46 2.31 -2.93
C ALA A 291 -11.28 3.15 -4.19
N LEU A 292 -12.38 3.65 -4.78
CA LEU A 292 -12.34 4.52 -5.95
C LEU A 292 -11.61 5.82 -5.65
N LEU A 293 -11.88 6.45 -4.51
CA LEU A 293 -11.16 7.64 -4.07
C LEU A 293 -9.66 7.36 -3.92
N ALA A 294 -9.29 6.31 -3.19
CA ALA A 294 -7.89 5.94 -2.96
C ALA A 294 -7.15 5.65 -4.28
N LEU A 295 -7.78 4.94 -5.21
CA LEU A 295 -7.22 4.69 -6.53
C LEU A 295 -7.06 5.99 -7.34
N THR A 296 -8.03 6.89 -7.32
CA THR A 296 -7.91 8.17 -8.04
C THR A 296 -6.73 9.00 -7.52
N LEU A 297 -6.58 9.10 -6.20
CA LEU A 297 -5.44 9.79 -5.57
C LEU A 297 -4.12 9.08 -5.90
N MET A 298 -4.11 7.75 -5.88
CA MET A 298 -2.94 6.95 -6.24
C MET A 298 -2.51 7.20 -7.69
N LEU A 299 -3.45 7.23 -8.64
CA LEU A 299 -3.16 7.49 -10.06
C LEU A 299 -2.63 8.92 -10.26
N LEU A 300 -3.23 9.91 -9.60
CA LEU A 300 -2.78 11.30 -9.65
C LEU A 300 -1.34 11.43 -9.14
N ARG A 301 -1.02 10.85 -7.98
CA ARG A 301 0.35 10.88 -7.44
C ARG A 301 1.31 10.04 -8.26
N GLY A 302 0.88 8.89 -8.78
CA GLY A 302 1.67 8.07 -9.69
C GLY A 302 2.09 8.83 -10.95
N TRP A 303 1.20 9.65 -11.49
CA TRP A 303 1.49 10.54 -12.61
C TRP A 303 2.48 11.64 -12.25
N GLU A 304 2.21 12.37 -11.16
CA GLU A 304 3.07 13.48 -10.72
C GLU A 304 4.50 13.05 -10.35
N TRP A 305 4.65 11.87 -9.73
CA TRP A 305 5.95 11.28 -9.39
C TRP A 305 6.60 10.53 -10.56
N LYS A 306 5.95 10.48 -11.74
CA LYS A 306 6.39 9.74 -12.94
C LYS A 306 6.70 8.27 -12.66
N GLN A 307 5.76 7.58 -12.01
CA GLN A 307 5.87 6.18 -11.60
C GLN A 307 4.95 5.28 -12.44
N PRO A 308 5.44 4.63 -13.52
CA PRO A 308 4.61 3.84 -14.43
C PRO A 308 3.99 2.62 -13.75
N ALA A 309 4.71 2.00 -12.81
CA ALA A 309 4.22 0.84 -12.08
C ALA A 309 2.95 1.17 -11.27
N VAL A 310 2.85 2.38 -10.71
CA VAL A 310 1.68 2.82 -9.93
C VAL A 310 0.47 2.94 -10.84
N LEU A 311 0.62 3.61 -11.99
CA LEU A 311 -0.45 3.75 -12.98
C LEU A 311 -0.87 2.39 -13.55
N MET A 312 0.11 1.52 -13.87
CA MET A 312 -0.16 0.17 -14.35
C MET A 312 -1.03 -0.63 -13.39
N ILE A 313 -0.62 -0.75 -12.12
CA ILE A 313 -1.40 -1.51 -11.13
C ILE A 313 -2.75 -0.83 -10.84
N GLY A 314 -2.77 0.50 -10.77
CA GLY A 314 -4.01 1.24 -10.53
C GLY A 314 -5.07 0.99 -11.60
N PHE A 315 -4.69 0.99 -12.88
CA PHE A 315 -5.62 0.67 -13.97
C PHE A 315 -5.99 -0.81 -14.04
N ILE A 316 -5.08 -1.74 -13.70
CA ILE A 316 -5.39 -3.18 -13.65
C ILE A 316 -6.46 -3.49 -12.60
N VAL A 317 -6.43 -2.79 -11.47
CA VAL A 317 -7.31 -3.07 -10.33
C VAL A 317 -8.58 -2.19 -10.33
N LEU A 318 -8.62 -1.14 -11.15
CA LEU A 318 -9.78 -0.27 -11.29
C LEU A 318 -11.10 -1.00 -11.62
N PRO A 319 -11.16 -2.02 -12.51
CA PRO A 319 -12.40 -2.77 -12.74
C PRO A 319 -12.96 -3.42 -11.47
N LEU A 320 -12.09 -3.90 -10.58
CA LEU A 320 -12.48 -4.53 -9.33
C LEU A 320 -13.12 -3.50 -8.37
N ALA A 321 -12.48 -2.34 -8.20
CA ALA A 321 -13.01 -1.26 -7.36
C ALA A 321 -14.35 -0.71 -7.88
N LEU A 322 -14.50 -0.61 -9.20
CA LEU A 322 -15.77 -0.22 -9.81
C LEU A 322 -16.85 -1.26 -9.50
N ASN A 323 -16.52 -2.55 -9.63
CA ASN A 323 -17.46 -3.63 -9.38
C ASN A 323 -17.93 -3.70 -7.93
N GLU A 324 -17.04 -3.44 -6.95
CA GLU A 324 -17.42 -3.35 -5.54
C GLU A 324 -18.53 -2.33 -5.30
N THR A 325 -18.48 -1.18 -5.99
CA THR A 325 -19.53 -0.16 -5.89
C THR A 325 -20.78 -0.56 -6.67
N VAL A 326 -20.61 -1.06 -7.90
CA VAL A 326 -21.71 -1.40 -8.80
C VAL A 326 -22.57 -2.51 -8.22
N TRP A 327 -21.96 -3.53 -7.62
CA TRP A 327 -22.65 -4.74 -7.18
C TRP A 327 -23.79 -4.45 -6.20
N TRP A 328 -23.54 -3.69 -5.12
CA TRP A 328 -24.59 -3.39 -4.16
C TRP A 328 -25.58 -2.32 -4.66
N ILE A 329 -25.15 -1.42 -5.57
CA ILE A 329 -26.06 -0.46 -6.23
C ILE A 329 -27.07 -1.20 -7.12
N GLU A 330 -26.61 -2.16 -7.92
CA GLU A 330 -27.49 -2.97 -8.77
C GLU A 330 -28.50 -3.74 -7.93
N GLN A 331 -28.04 -4.34 -6.82
CA GLN A 331 -28.90 -5.08 -5.90
C GLN A 331 -29.96 -4.18 -5.24
N GLU A 332 -29.56 -3.02 -4.69
CA GLU A 332 -30.46 -2.14 -3.94
C GLU A 332 -31.48 -1.45 -4.85
N PHE A 333 -31.05 -0.97 -6.01
CA PHE A 333 -31.91 -0.20 -6.93
C PHE A 333 -32.54 -1.04 -8.03
N SER A 334 -32.28 -2.35 -8.06
CA SER A 334 -32.73 -3.26 -9.14
C SER A 334 -32.36 -2.75 -10.54
N LEU A 335 -31.16 -2.21 -10.67
CA LEU A 335 -30.60 -1.69 -11.92
C LEU A 335 -29.58 -2.68 -12.50
N THR A 336 -29.37 -2.63 -13.82
CA THR A 336 -28.27 -3.34 -14.49
C THR A 336 -27.33 -2.30 -15.10
N LEU A 337 -26.10 -2.25 -14.61
CA LEU A 337 -25.06 -1.32 -15.05
C LEU A 337 -24.06 -2.05 -15.94
N PHE A 338 -23.07 -2.72 -15.34
CA PHE A 338 -22.02 -3.42 -16.08
C PHE A 338 -21.28 -4.42 -15.20
N GLU A 339 -20.83 -5.52 -15.80
CA GLU A 339 -20.04 -6.54 -15.13
C GLU A 339 -18.52 -6.23 -15.21
N VAL A 340 -17.73 -6.89 -14.34
CA VAL A 340 -16.26 -6.77 -14.29
C VAL A 340 -15.59 -6.91 -15.66
N TRP A 341 -16.06 -7.84 -16.50
CA TRP A 341 -15.45 -8.07 -17.81
C TRP A 341 -15.66 -6.89 -18.76
N MET A 342 -16.79 -6.17 -18.65
CA MET A 342 -17.10 -5.01 -19.49
C MET A 342 -16.20 -3.82 -19.14
N SER A 343 -16.04 -3.53 -17.85
CA SER A 343 -15.13 -2.47 -17.39
C SER A 343 -13.67 -2.81 -17.68
N SER A 344 -13.29 -4.09 -17.57
CA SER A 344 -11.95 -4.58 -17.96
C SER A 344 -11.67 -4.37 -19.45
N ILE A 345 -12.64 -4.60 -20.35
CA ILE A 345 -12.47 -4.29 -21.78
C ILE A 345 -12.26 -2.81 -21.97
N ALA A 346 -13.13 -1.97 -21.40
CA ALA A 346 -13.07 -0.53 -21.59
C ALA A 346 -11.72 0.05 -21.16
N ILE A 347 -11.24 -0.34 -19.97
CA ILE A 347 -9.96 0.12 -19.43
C ILE A 347 -8.78 -0.52 -20.20
N GLY A 348 -8.90 -1.78 -20.61
CA GLY A 348 -7.89 -2.46 -21.44
C GLY A 348 -7.71 -1.80 -22.81
N LEU A 349 -8.81 -1.39 -23.45
CA LEU A 349 -8.79 -0.62 -24.71
C LEU A 349 -8.15 0.76 -24.51
N ILE A 350 -8.44 1.44 -23.40
CA ILE A 350 -7.77 2.69 -23.04
C ILE A 350 -6.26 2.46 -22.89
N GLY A 351 -5.85 1.36 -22.24
CA GLY A 351 -4.44 0.97 -22.12
C GLY A 351 -3.78 0.73 -23.48
N LEU A 352 -4.46 0.05 -24.39
CA LEU A 352 -3.96 -0.23 -25.74
C LEU A 352 -3.81 1.07 -26.57
N LEU A 353 -4.80 1.96 -26.51
CA LEU A 353 -4.73 3.30 -27.13
C LEU A 353 -3.60 4.14 -26.53
N ALA A 354 -3.47 4.15 -25.20
CA ALA A 354 -2.40 4.86 -24.50
C ALA A 354 -1.02 4.33 -24.90
N GLY A 355 -0.86 3.03 -25.12
CA GLY A 355 0.39 2.43 -25.63
C GLY A 355 0.74 2.93 -27.04
N GLY A 356 -0.26 3.06 -27.91
CA GLY A 356 -0.10 3.66 -29.24
C GLY A 356 0.31 5.13 -29.18
N VAL A 357 -0.37 5.93 -28.36
CA VAL A 357 -0.05 7.35 -28.15
C VAL A 357 1.33 7.54 -27.52
N ALA A 358 1.71 6.72 -26.53
CA ALA A 358 3.02 6.75 -25.91
C ALA A 358 4.15 6.41 -26.90
N THR A 359 3.86 5.54 -27.87
CA THR A 359 4.79 5.21 -28.95
C THR A 359 4.94 6.37 -29.94
N TYR A 360 3.84 7.04 -30.29
CA TYR A 360 3.86 8.21 -31.17
C TYR A 360 4.57 9.43 -30.54
N THR A 361 4.49 9.58 -29.22
CA THR A 361 5.06 10.71 -28.46
C THR A 361 6.45 10.42 -27.88
N ASP A 362 7.09 9.33 -28.27
CA ASP A 362 8.40 8.87 -27.80
C ASP A 362 8.52 8.75 -26.26
N GLN A 363 7.41 8.56 -25.56
CA GLN A 363 7.41 8.39 -24.11
C GLN A 363 7.61 6.92 -23.73
N GLY A 364 8.81 6.41 -24.00
CA GLY A 364 9.17 4.99 -23.81
C GLY A 364 8.99 4.44 -22.39
N LEU A 365 8.87 5.32 -21.39
CA LEU A 365 8.56 5.00 -20.01
C LEU A 365 7.14 4.43 -19.84
N TRP A 366 6.15 4.97 -20.56
CA TRP A 366 4.74 4.63 -20.39
C TRP A 366 4.29 3.46 -21.26
N ILE A 367 4.97 3.21 -22.39
CA ILE A 367 4.65 2.13 -23.32
C ILE A 367 4.46 0.80 -22.58
N SER A 368 5.39 0.48 -21.68
CA SER A 368 5.33 -0.80 -20.96
C SER A 368 4.15 -0.86 -20.00
N ALA A 369 3.89 0.20 -19.24
CA ALA A 369 2.78 0.23 -18.30
C ALA A 369 1.43 0.09 -19.02
N SER A 370 1.23 0.85 -20.11
CA SER A 370 0.00 0.82 -20.90
C SER A 370 -0.28 -0.54 -21.54
N LEU A 371 0.76 -1.20 -22.08
CA LEU A 371 0.61 -2.52 -22.67
C LEU A 371 0.34 -3.62 -21.64
N TRP A 372 0.95 -3.55 -20.45
CA TRP A 372 0.63 -4.49 -19.37
C TRP A 372 -0.79 -4.33 -18.84
N VAL A 373 -1.30 -3.09 -18.76
CA VAL A 373 -2.72 -2.83 -18.44
C VAL A 373 -3.62 -3.54 -19.44
N ALA A 374 -3.42 -3.32 -20.74
CA ALA A 374 -4.21 -3.96 -21.79
C ALA A 374 -4.11 -5.50 -21.73
N GLN A 375 -2.89 -6.04 -21.60
CA GLN A 375 -2.63 -7.47 -21.55
C GLN A 375 -3.41 -8.16 -20.42
N VAL A 376 -3.25 -7.66 -19.19
CA VAL A 376 -3.85 -8.29 -18.00
C VAL A 376 -5.36 -8.17 -18.07
N LEU A 377 -5.89 -7.00 -18.44
CA LEU A 377 -7.33 -6.78 -18.50
C LEU A 377 -8.00 -7.60 -19.60
N PHE A 378 -7.38 -7.79 -20.76
CA PHE A 378 -7.94 -8.67 -21.80
C PHE A 378 -7.93 -10.13 -21.41
N ILE A 379 -6.94 -10.58 -20.63
CA ILE A 379 -6.97 -11.94 -20.04
C ILE A 379 -8.12 -12.06 -19.04
N ILE A 380 -8.29 -11.07 -18.14
CA ILE A 380 -9.40 -11.05 -17.17
C ILE A 380 -10.74 -11.07 -17.89
N THR A 381 -10.93 -10.21 -18.90
CA THR A 381 -12.13 -10.25 -19.76
C THR A 381 -12.31 -11.62 -20.39
N GLY A 382 -11.25 -12.20 -20.95
CA GLY A 382 -11.33 -13.49 -21.64
C GLY A 382 -11.81 -14.62 -20.75
N VAL A 383 -11.39 -14.61 -19.48
CA VAL A 383 -11.78 -15.61 -18.48
C VAL A 383 -13.19 -15.39 -17.95
N LEU A 384 -13.59 -14.12 -17.74
CA LEU A 384 -14.88 -13.78 -17.12
C LEU A 384 -16.03 -13.61 -18.11
N SER A 385 -15.75 -13.26 -19.37
CA SER A 385 -16.78 -13.02 -20.37
C SER A 385 -17.42 -14.32 -20.87
N PRO A 386 -18.71 -14.31 -21.24
CA PRO A 386 -19.37 -15.49 -21.79
C PRO A 386 -18.95 -15.82 -23.24
N SER A 387 -18.09 -15.02 -23.87
CA SER A 387 -17.76 -15.13 -25.30
C SER A 387 -16.29 -15.47 -25.55
N LEU A 388 -16.03 -16.72 -25.92
CA LEU A 388 -14.71 -17.17 -26.37
C LEU A 388 -14.20 -16.41 -27.60
N LEU A 389 -15.09 -16.03 -28.52
CA LEU A 389 -14.72 -15.23 -29.69
C LEU A 389 -14.16 -13.85 -29.27
N LEU A 390 -14.78 -13.21 -28.28
CA LEU A 390 -14.33 -11.92 -27.77
C LEU A 390 -12.92 -12.03 -27.18
N PHE A 391 -12.65 -13.09 -26.42
CA PHE A 391 -11.31 -13.35 -25.88
C PHE A 391 -10.26 -13.47 -27.00
N VAL A 392 -10.56 -14.24 -28.04
CA VAL A 392 -9.65 -14.41 -29.19
C VAL A 392 -9.39 -13.08 -29.88
N LEU A 393 -10.43 -12.29 -30.17
CA LEU A 393 -10.29 -11.01 -30.86
C LEU A 393 -9.48 -9.99 -30.05
N LEU A 394 -9.71 -9.88 -28.74
CA LEU A 394 -8.93 -8.99 -27.87
C LEU A 394 -7.46 -9.42 -27.79
N THR A 395 -7.20 -10.73 -27.74
CA THR A 395 -5.83 -11.27 -27.72
C THR A 395 -5.12 -11.02 -29.05
N LEU A 396 -5.82 -11.11 -30.19
CA LEU A 396 -5.27 -10.75 -31.51
C LEU A 396 -5.02 -9.24 -31.64
N ALA A 397 -5.90 -8.39 -31.11
CA ALA A 397 -5.68 -6.95 -31.07
C ALA A 397 -4.43 -6.61 -30.24
N MET A 398 -4.25 -7.27 -29.08
CA MET A 398 -3.07 -7.11 -28.25
C MET A 398 -1.80 -7.66 -28.91
N SER A 399 -1.89 -8.79 -29.62
CA SER A 399 -0.79 -9.34 -30.41
C SER A 399 -0.33 -8.34 -31.48
N THR A 400 -1.27 -7.80 -32.26
CA THR A 400 -0.99 -6.82 -33.31
C THR A 400 -0.29 -5.59 -32.72
N THR A 401 -0.85 -5.00 -31.67
CA THR A 401 -0.34 -3.75 -31.11
C THR A 401 1.02 -3.90 -30.44
N SER A 402 1.22 -4.94 -29.62
CA SER A 402 2.54 -5.21 -29.01
C SER A 402 3.60 -5.50 -30.07
N TRP A 403 3.28 -6.24 -31.13
CA TRP A 403 4.24 -6.51 -32.20
C TRP A 403 4.59 -5.25 -32.99
N VAL A 404 3.59 -4.48 -33.42
CA VAL A 404 3.78 -3.20 -34.13
C VAL A 404 4.64 -2.26 -33.30
N ILE A 405 4.33 -2.07 -32.02
CA ILE A 405 5.13 -1.24 -31.10
C ILE A 405 6.55 -1.80 -30.97
N GLY A 406 6.71 -3.12 -30.88
CA GLY A 406 8.03 -3.76 -30.82
C GLY A 406 8.90 -3.51 -32.06
N VAL A 407 8.30 -3.47 -33.25
CA VAL A 407 9.01 -3.12 -34.49
C VAL A 407 9.31 -1.62 -34.56
N LEU A 408 8.34 -0.77 -34.22
CA LEU A 408 8.51 0.68 -34.27
C LEU A 408 9.56 1.19 -33.28
N THR A 409 9.60 0.60 -32.08
CA THR A 409 10.54 0.96 -31.00
C THR A 409 11.82 0.14 -31.00
N LEU A 410 11.99 -0.78 -31.97
CA LEU A 410 13.12 -1.71 -32.04
C LEU A 410 13.34 -2.47 -30.71
N ARG A 411 12.26 -2.94 -30.08
CA ARG A 411 12.29 -3.69 -28.81
C ARG A 411 11.93 -5.15 -29.07
N ARG A 412 12.92 -6.05 -28.95
CA ARG A 412 12.71 -7.50 -29.10
C ARG A 412 11.66 -8.06 -28.14
N GLY A 413 11.62 -7.57 -26.90
CA GLY A 413 10.67 -8.04 -25.87
C GLY A 413 9.21 -7.96 -26.32
N TRP A 414 8.79 -6.83 -26.89
CA TRP A 414 7.40 -6.65 -27.33
C TRP A 414 7.04 -7.49 -28.57
N ARG A 415 8.01 -7.76 -29.45
CA ARG A 415 7.82 -8.71 -30.57
C ARG A 415 7.56 -10.14 -30.06
N ILE A 416 8.27 -10.56 -29.01
CA ILE A 416 8.06 -11.87 -28.37
C ILE A 416 6.67 -11.93 -27.71
N VAL A 417 6.27 -10.89 -26.98
CA VAL A 417 4.91 -10.81 -26.39
C VAL A 417 3.84 -10.87 -27.48
N GLY A 418 4.01 -10.15 -28.59
CA GLY A 418 3.12 -10.20 -29.74
C GLY A 418 2.96 -11.61 -30.30
N PHE A 419 4.07 -12.33 -30.50
CA PHE A 419 4.05 -13.72 -30.94
C PHE A 419 3.34 -14.65 -29.93
N LEU A 420 3.64 -14.52 -28.64
CA LEU A 420 2.99 -15.34 -27.60
C LEU A 420 1.48 -15.11 -27.55
N ASN A 421 1.02 -13.87 -27.71
CA ASN A 421 -0.40 -13.55 -27.80
C ASN A 421 -1.06 -14.17 -29.04
N LEU A 422 -0.36 -14.21 -30.19
CA LEU A 422 -0.88 -14.89 -31.39
C LEU A 422 -1.08 -16.38 -31.13
N VAL A 423 -0.09 -17.03 -30.50
CA VAL A 423 -0.18 -18.45 -30.13
C VAL A 423 -1.35 -18.68 -29.16
N LEU A 424 -1.46 -17.86 -28.11
CA LEU A 424 -2.55 -17.93 -27.15
C LEU A 424 -3.92 -17.77 -27.82
N ALA A 425 -4.07 -16.79 -28.71
CA ALA A 425 -5.30 -16.56 -29.45
C ALA A 425 -5.72 -17.79 -30.26
N TRP A 426 -4.77 -18.48 -30.92
CA TRP A 426 -5.05 -19.69 -31.69
C TRP A 426 -5.33 -20.94 -30.83
N ILE A 427 -4.72 -21.04 -29.65
CA ILE A 427 -5.07 -22.08 -28.66
C ILE A 427 -6.54 -21.92 -28.26
N VAL A 428 -6.94 -20.71 -27.89
CA VAL A 428 -8.32 -20.40 -27.50
C VAL A 428 -9.28 -20.56 -28.69
N ALA A 429 -8.88 -20.15 -29.89
CA ALA A 429 -9.66 -20.34 -31.11
C ALA A 429 -9.88 -21.83 -31.45
N SER A 430 -8.91 -22.70 -31.15
CA SER A 430 -9.05 -24.15 -31.34
C SER A 430 -10.16 -24.72 -30.47
N VAL A 431 -10.30 -24.22 -29.24
CA VAL A 431 -11.43 -24.57 -28.36
C VAL A 431 -12.75 -24.07 -28.94
N LEU A 432 -12.78 -22.85 -29.46
CA LEU A 432 -13.96 -22.29 -30.12
C LEU A 432 -14.38 -23.12 -31.36
N ILE A 433 -13.42 -23.56 -32.18
CA ILE A 433 -13.66 -24.44 -33.33
C ILE A 433 -14.28 -25.76 -32.87
N TYR A 434 -13.70 -26.37 -31.83
CA TYR A 434 -14.19 -27.63 -31.26
C TYR A 434 -15.62 -27.52 -30.72
N GLN A 435 -15.99 -26.38 -30.12
CA GLN A 435 -17.33 -26.12 -29.60
C GLN A 435 -18.40 -25.85 -30.68
N GLY A 436 -18.05 -25.89 -31.97
CA GLY A 436 -18.99 -25.65 -33.06
C GLY A 436 -19.09 -24.17 -33.46
N MET A 437 -17.94 -23.55 -33.74
CA MET A 437 -17.84 -22.16 -34.19
C MET A 437 -18.75 -21.86 -35.40
N THR A 438 -19.45 -20.71 -35.36
CA THR A 438 -20.28 -20.25 -36.47
C THR A 438 -19.43 -19.77 -37.65
N SER A 439 -20.00 -19.76 -38.86
CA SER A 439 -19.33 -19.26 -40.07
C SER A 439 -18.93 -17.78 -39.95
N MET A 440 -19.74 -16.96 -39.28
CA MET A 440 -19.43 -15.55 -39.03
C MET A 440 -18.24 -15.38 -38.07
N ALA A 441 -18.17 -16.19 -37.01
CA ALA A 441 -17.03 -16.22 -36.09
C ALA A 441 -15.74 -16.69 -36.80
N ALA A 442 -15.85 -17.69 -37.67
CA ALA A 442 -14.74 -18.17 -38.51
C ALA A 442 -14.18 -17.06 -39.41
N LEU A 443 -15.08 -16.33 -40.08
CA LEU A 443 -14.72 -15.22 -40.97
C LEU A 443 -14.04 -14.09 -40.19
N ALA A 444 -14.57 -13.71 -39.02
CA ALA A 444 -13.98 -12.69 -38.17
C ALA A 444 -12.56 -13.07 -37.71
N LEU A 445 -12.37 -14.33 -37.29
CA LEU A 445 -11.08 -14.86 -36.87
C LEU A 445 -10.05 -14.84 -38.02
N LEU A 446 -10.42 -15.32 -39.20
CA LEU A 446 -9.54 -15.37 -40.36
C LEU A 446 -9.17 -13.97 -40.87
N LEU A 447 -10.13 -13.04 -40.89
CA LEU A 447 -9.85 -11.66 -41.27
C LEU A 447 -8.91 -10.97 -40.27
N ALA A 448 -9.15 -11.15 -38.96
CA ALA A 448 -8.31 -10.56 -37.92
C ALA A 448 -6.86 -11.08 -38.00
N THR A 449 -6.70 -12.39 -38.17
CA THR A 449 -5.37 -13.03 -38.30
C THR A 449 -4.65 -12.67 -39.59
N ALA A 450 -5.35 -12.65 -40.73
CA ALA A 450 -4.78 -12.21 -42.01
C ALA A 450 -4.32 -10.76 -41.95
N THR A 451 -5.13 -9.87 -41.36
CA THR A 451 -4.78 -8.44 -41.20
C THR A 451 -3.55 -8.28 -40.31
N LEU A 452 -3.51 -8.98 -39.17
CA LEU A 452 -2.36 -9.00 -38.27
C LEU A 452 -1.08 -9.40 -38.99
N LEU A 453 -1.10 -10.52 -39.72
CA LEU A 453 0.07 -11.03 -40.42
C LEU A 453 0.52 -10.09 -41.53
N ALA A 454 -0.41 -9.56 -42.32
CA ALA A 454 -0.10 -8.60 -43.38
C ALA A 454 0.62 -7.35 -42.84
N ILE A 455 0.12 -6.78 -41.74
CA ILE A 455 0.73 -5.61 -41.08
C ILE A 455 2.15 -5.93 -40.59
N ILE A 456 2.32 -7.08 -39.91
CA ILE A 456 3.62 -7.47 -39.35
C ILE A 456 4.63 -7.74 -40.46
N THR A 457 4.25 -8.47 -41.50
CA THR A 457 5.14 -8.77 -42.63
C THR A 457 5.58 -7.49 -43.33
N TYR A 458 4.66 -6.58 -43.62
CA TYR A 458 4.97 -5.29 -44.23
C TYR A 458 5.94 -4.46 -43.36
N LEU A 459 5.64 -4.30 -42.06
CA LEU A 459 6.46 -3.50 -41.16
C LEU A 459 7.85 -4.09 -40.96
N THR A 460 7.96 -5.43 -40.88
CA THR A 460 9.24 -6.12 -40.73
C THR A 460 10.09 -5.87 -41.96
N GLN A 461 9.57 -6.17 -43.16
CA GLN A 461 10.27 -5.95 -44.43
C GLN A 461 10.71 -4.49 -44.61
N SER A 462 9.85 -3.53 -44.25
CA SER A 462 10.17 -2.10 -44.38
C SER A 462 11.31 -1.62 -43.46
N ARG A 463 11.66 -2.40 -42.43
CA ARG A 463 12.64 -2.04 -41.40
C ARG A 463 13.73 -3.11 -41.20
N ASP A 464 13.89 -4.02 -42.16
CA ASP A 464 14.79 -5.18 -42.03
C ASP A 464 16.24 -4.76 -41.71
N GLU A 465 16.76 -3.72 -42.37
CA GLU A 465 18.13 -3.22 -42.13
C GLU A 465 18.33 -2.71 -40.69
N LEU A 466 17.34 -1.99 -40.16
CA LEU A 466 17.38 -1.47 -38.79
C LEU A 466 17.26 -2.60 -37.77
N LEU A 467 16.44 -3.61 -38.05
CA LEU A 467 16.24 -4.76 -37.17
C LEU A 467 17.42 -5.73 -37.18
N ALA A 468 18.17 -5.82 -38.29
CA ALA A 468 19.37 -6.65 -38.42
C ALA A 468 20.60 -6.06 -37.71
N SER A 469 20.57 -4.77 -37.39
CA SER A 469 21.64 -4.06 -36.68
C SER A 469 21.61 -4.18 -35.14
N GLN A 470 20.57 -4.84 -34.59
CA GLN A 470 20.39 -5.15 -33.16
C GLN A 470 20.72 -6.61 -32.86
#